data_AF-A0A821I4D1-F1
#
_entry.id   AF-A0A821I4D1-F1
#
_cell.length_a   1.000
_cell.length_b   1.000
_cell.length_c   1.000
_cell.angle_alpha   90.00
_cell.angle_beta   90.00
_cell.angle_gamma   90.00
#
_symmetry.space_group_name_H-M   'P 1'
#
loop_
_entity.id
_entity.type
_entity.pdbx_description
1 polymer ?
#
loop_
_entity_poly.entity_id
_entity_poly.type
_entity_poly.pdbx_seq_one_letter_code
_entity_poly.pdbx_strand_id
1 'polypeptide(L)'
;NTAGSLGVLIPVIAVVMRRISVIVEPSERVFRLFQHFWFYCVLFGFADSERGLWPSEWHDCVRLIATKSPTLVVQNGPYVPLKSAMPLKPEQIAKEDNTELKSQLNNIFSAYPSAKPFIDRFGFEQSAYTLSVYYLETFRVCHSLVPSAFQCIFSYLEDPGLLKDKYGLWTLMKAVGRKSFEIYVNEMKKMVILKFRKKTHM
;
A
#
# COMPACT_ATOMS: atom_id res chain seq x y z
N ASN A 1 -5.45 -22.70 -9.09
CA ASN A 1 -4.50 -22.11 -8.11
C ASN A 1 -3.54 -21.11 -8.76
N THR A 2 -4.05 -19.97 -9.21
CA THR A 2 -3.27 -18.92 -9.90
C THR A 2 -2.49 -18.02 -8.93
N ALA A 3 -3.03 -17.81 -7.71
CA ALA A 3 -2.42 -16.96 -6.69
C ALA A 3 -1.07 -17.50 -6.20
N GLY A 4 -0.96 -18.80 -5.89
CA GLY A 4 0.30 -19.41 -5.47
C GLY A 4 1.40 -19.30 -6.53
N SER A 5 1.08 -19.52 -7.81
CA SER A 5 2.04 -19.38 -8.92
C SER A 5 2.55 -17.96 -9.10
N LEU A 6 1.69 -16.95 -8.88
CA LEU A 6 2.10 -15.54 -8.91
C LEU A 6 2.94 -15.16 -7.68
N GLY A 7 2.58 -15.66 -6.50
CA GLY A 7 3.30 -15.37 -5.25
C GLY A 7 4.76 -15.84 -5.24
N VAL A 8 5.07 -16.92 -5.96
CA VAL A 8 6.46 -17.41 -6.14
C VAL A 8 7.37 -16.37 -6.82
N LEU A 9 6.82 -15.40 -7.56
CA LEU A 9 7.60 -14.32 -8.17
C LEU A 9 8.01 -13.24 -7.16
N ILE A 10 7.32 -13.12 -6.02
CA ILE A 10 7.57 -12.07 -5.03
C ILE A 10 9.03 -12.12 -4.52
N PRO A 11 9.58 -13.28 -4.10
CA PRO A 11 10.99 -13.37 -3.72
C PRO A 11 11.96 -12.99 -4.84
N VAL A 12 11.64 -13.35 -6.10
CA VAL A 12 12.49 -13.03 -7.26
C VAL A 12 12.54 -11.52 -7.50
N ILE A 13 11.39 -10.85 -7.46
CA ILE A 13 11.29 -9.40 -7.56
C ILE A 13 12.07 -8.76 -6.41
N ALA A 14 11.90 -9.25 -5.18
CA ALA A 14 12.59 -8.75 -4.01
C ALA A 14 14.12 -8.81 -4.14
N VAL A 15 14.68 -9.87 -4.72
CA VAL A 15 16.12 -9.97 -5.01
C VAL A 15 16.60 -8.84 -5.92
N VAL A 16 15.82 -8.49 -6.94
CA VAL A 16 16.12 -7.36 -7.84
C VAL A 16 16.00 -6.04 -7.08
N MET A 17 14.94 -5.87 -6.28
CA MET A 17 14.70 -4.65 -5.50
C MET A 17 15.82 -4.32 -4.50
N ARG A 18 16.55 -5.33 -4.00
CA ARG A 18 17.72 -5.11 -3.11
C ARG A 18 18.83 -4.31 -3.78
N ARG A 19 18.96 -4.40 -5.10
CA ARG A 19 20.07 -3.83 -5.86
C ARG A 19 19.76 -2.45 -6.44
N ILE A 20 18.51 -2.00 -6.35
CA ILE A 20 18.10 -0.71 -6.92
C ILE A 20 17.86 0.35 -5.83
N SER A 21 18.03 1.61 -6.22
CA SER A 21 17.62 2.75 -5.40
C SER A 21 16.10 2.82 -5.30
N VAL A 22 15.61 3.64 -4.36
CA VAL A 22 14.17 3.94 -4.29
C VAL A 22 13.75 4.56 -5.63
N ILE A 23 12.63 4.07 -6.17
CA ILE A 23 12.08 4.55 -7.43
C ILE A 23 11.24 5.78 -7.11
N VAL A 24 11.70 6.96 -7.49
CA VAL A 24 11.00 8.24 -7.24
C VAL A 24 10.20 8.68 -8.46
N GLU A 25 10.81 8.61 -9.64
CA GLU A 25 10.22 9.01 -10.92
C GLU A 25 10.17 7.82 -11.88
N PRO A 26 9.17 6.93 -11.72
CA PRO A 26 9.05 5.77 -12.60
C PRO A 26 8.63 6.20 -14.01
N SER A 27 9.14 5.48 -15.03
CA SER A 27 8.50 5.52 -16.35
C SER A 27 7.08 4.94 -16.29
N GLU A 28 6.20 5.32 -17.21
CA GLU A 28 4.80 4.88 -17.25
C GLU A 28 4.65 3.34 -17.16
N ARG A 29 5.54 2.61 -17.85
CA ARG A 29 5.58 1.15 -17.81
C ARG A 29 5.91 0.61 -16.41
N VAL A 30 6.89 1.20 -15.74
CA VAL A 30 7.30 0.79 -14.39
C VAL A 30 6.22 1.16 -13.37
N PHE A 31 5.62 2.34 -13.51
CA PHE A 31 4.51 2.78 -12.68
C PHE A 31 3.34 1.78 -12.76
N ARG A 32 2.88 1.43 -13.97
CA ARG A 32 1.82 0.43 -14.16
C ARG A 32 2.17 -0.93 -13.58
N LEU A 33 3.42 -1.37 -13.74
CA LEU A 33 3.87 -2.64 -13.15
C LEU A 33 3.71 -2.65 -11.63
N PHE A 34 4.17 -1.60 -10.94
CA PHE A 34 4.05 -1.51 -9.48
C PHE A 34 2.60 -1.34 -9.04
N GLN A 35 1.80 -0.58 -9.79
CA GLN A 35 0.37 -0.47 -9.53
C GLN A 35 -0.29 -1.86 -9.57
N HIS A 36 -0.05 -2.65 -10.62
CA HIS A 36 -0.62 -4.01 -10.71
C HIS A 36 -0.09 -4.91 -9.59
N PHE A 37 1.20 -4.83 -9.28
CA PHE A 37 1.82 -5.60 -8.20
C PHE A 37 1.13 -5.36 -6.86
N TRP A 38 0.93 -4.10 -6.47
CA TRP A 38 0.28 -3.78 -5.19
C TRP A 38 -1.18 -4.22 -5.15
N PHE A 39 -1.87 -4.11 -6.27
CA PHE A 39 -3.25 -4.59 -6.41
C PHE A 39 -3.33 -6.09 -6.23
N TYR A 40 -2.40 -6.86 -6.82
CA TYR A 40 -2.32 -8.29 -6.60
C TYR A 40 -1.96 -8.65 -5.16
N CYS A 41 -1.09 -7.87 -4.52
CA CYS A 41 -0.75 -8.08 -3.12
C CYS A 41 -1.96 -7.92 -2.19
N VAL A 42 -2.85 -6.97 -2.49
CA VAL A 42 -4.10 -6.79 -1.76
C VAL A 42 -5.10 -7.90 -2.09
N LEU A 43 -5.36 -8.13 -3.38
CA LEU A 43 -6.39 -9.07 -3.84
C LEU A 43 -6.12 -10.50 -3.36
N PHE A 44 -4.87 -10.95 -3.42
CA PHE A 44 -4.52 -12.29 -2.97
C PHE A 44 -4.05 -12.34 -1.51
N GLY A 45 -4.04 -11.21 -0.80
CA GLY A 45 -3.63 -11.16 0.60
C GLY A 45 -2.14 -11.39 0.85
N PHE A 46 -1.26 -11.15 -0.14
CA PHE A 46 0.19 -11.23 0.06
C PHE A 46 0.73 -10.15 1.02
N ALA A 47 0.00 -9.05 1.17
CA ALA A 47 0.34 -7.98 2.10
C ALA A 47 -0.23 -8.17 3.52
N ASP A 48 -1.05 -9.20 3.76
CA ASP A 48 -1.71 -9.40 5.05
C ASP A 48 -1.12 -10.65 5.75
N SER A 49 -0.14 -10.44 6.63
CA SER A 49 0.50 -11.53 7.36
C SER A 49 -0.41 -12.20 8.39
N GLU A 50 -1.45 -11.52 8.88
CA GLU A 50 -2.32 -12.05 9.95
C GLU A 50 -3.21 -13.18 9.44
N ARG A 51 -3.48 -13.21 8.14
CA ARG A 51 -4.25 -14.27 7.52
C ARG A 51 -3.55 -15.62 7.55
N GLY A 52 -2.22 -15.66 7.62
CA GLY A 52 -1.45 -16.92 7.64
C GLY A 52 -1.60 -17.79 6.38
N LEU A 53 -2.12 -17.24 5.27
CA LEU A 53 -2.35 -17.99 4.03
C LEU A 53 -1.07 -18.30 3.25
N TRP A 54 -0.01 -17.50 3.43
CA TRP A 54 1.18 -17.52 2.57
C TRP A 54 2.47 -17.68 3.38
N PRO A 55 3.56 -18.18 2.77
CA PRO A 55 4.86 -18.26 3.42
C PRO A 55 5.31 -16.91 3.99
N SER A 56 5.84 -16.92 5.21
CA SER A 56 6.27 -15.70 5.92
C SER A 56 7.32 -14.90 5.15
N GLU A 57 8.16 -15.60 4.37
CA GLU A 57 9.20 -15.02 3.54
C GLU A 57 8.62 -14.16 2.42
N TRP A 58 7.43 -14.49 1.91
CA TRP A 58 6.77 -13.68 0.88
C TRP A 58 6.38 -12.33 1.46
N HIS A 59 5.83 -12.33 2.68
CA HIS A 59 5.49 -11.09 3.37
C HIS A 59 6.73 -10.22 3.62
N ASP A 60 7.85 -10.80 4.06
CA ASP A 60 9.13 -10.08 4.19
C ASP A 60 9.61 -9.48 2.87
N CYS A 61 9.43 -10.22 1.77
CA CYS A 61 9.76 -9.75 0.44
C CYS A 61 8.85 -8.60 -0.01
N VAL A 62 7.54 -8.66 0.24
CA VAL A 62 6.60 -7.55 -0.04
C VAL A 62 7.01 -6.30 0.73
N ARG A 63 7.34 -6.44 2.02
CA ARG A 63 7.83 -5.33 2.86
C ARG A 63 9.06 -4.67 2.28
N LEU A 64 10.03 -5.48 1.83
CA LEU A 64 11.25 -4.97 1.19
C LEU A 64 10.92 -4.23 -0.12
N ILE A 65 10.06 -4.82 -0.96
CA ILE A 65 9.63 -4.20 -2.22
C ILE A 65 9.00 -2.82 -1.93
N ALA A 66 8.18 -2.70 -0.89
CA ALA A 66 7.56 -1.44 -0.44
C ALA A 66 8.56 -0.31 -0.21
N THR A 67 9.72 -0.61 0.40
CA THR A 67 10.74 0.41 0.69
C THR A 67 11.33 1.06 -0.58
N LYS A 68 11.16 0.42 -1.73
CA LYS A 68 11.74 0.82 -3.01
C LYS A 68 10.69 1.20 -4.06
N SER A 69 9.46 0.75 -3.91
CA SER A 69 8.36 1.04 -4.83
C SER A 69 8.11 2.55 -4.98
N PRO A 70 7.71 3.02 -6.17
CA PRO A 70 7.21 4.38 -6.33
C PRO A 70 5.87 4.56 -5.64
N THR A 71 5.49 5.81 -5.40
CA THR A 71 4.14 6.15 -4.93
C THR A 71 3.11 5.87 -6.02
N LEU A 72 1.90 5.47 -5.63
CA LEU A 72 0.79 5.16 -6.54
C LEU A 72 -0.06 6.40 -6.89
N VAL A 73 0.58 7.55 -7.06
CA VAL A 73 -0.06 8.83 -7.38
C VAL A 73 -0.57 8.81 -8.83
N VAL A 74 -1.72 9.41 -9.07
CA VAL A 74 -2.28 9.49 -10.42
C VAL A 74 -1.58 10.64 -11.16
N GLN A 75 -0.46 10.37 -11.84
CA GLN A 75 0.29 11.41 -12.55
C GLN A 75 -0.60 12.12 -13.60
N ASN A 76 -0.94 13.38 -13.33
CA ASN A 76 -1.52 14.39 -14.25
C ASN A 76 -2.77 14.02 -15.06
N GLY A 77 -3.57 13.04 -14.63
CA GLY A 77 -4.85 12.69 -15.25
C GLY A 77 -6.02 12.78 -14.27
N PRO A 78 -7.28 12.91 -14.75
CA PRO A 78 -8.41 12.53 -13.91
C PRO A 78 -8.14 11.10 -13.40
N TYR A 79 -8.57 10.76 -12.17
CA TYR A 79 -8.54 9.39 -11.66
C TYR A 79 -8.96 8.45 -12.78
N VAL A 80 -7.98 7.83 -13.46
CA VAL A 80 -8.28 6.93 -14.57
C VAL A 80 -8.80 5.71 -13.86
N PRO A 81 -10.09 5.38 -14.04
CA PRO A 81 -10.65 4.21 -13.39
C PRO A 81 -9.73 3.05 -13.71
N LEU A 82 -9.37 2.33 -12.66
CA LEU A 82 -8.44 1.22 -12.68
C LEU A 82 -8.81 0.09 -13.65
N LYS A 83 -9.97 0.22 -14.33
CA LYS A 83 -10.40 -0.57 -15.49
C LYS A 83 -9.31 -0.82 -16.53
N SER A 84 -8.37 0.12 -16.77
CA SER A 84 -7.27 -0.08 -17.73
C SER A 84 -6.02 -0.74 -17.14
N ALA A 85 -5.93 -0.86 -15.81
CA ALA A 85 -4.79 -1.38 -15.06
C ALA A 85 -5.08 -2.74 -14.40
N MET A 86 -6.18 -3.41 -14.74
CA MET A 86 -6.47 -4.75 -14.25
C MET A 86 -6.21 -5.81 -15.32
N PRO A 87 -5.33 -6.79 -15.06
CA PRO A 87 -5.15 -7.93 -15.98
C PRO A 87 -6.25 -8.99 -15.85
N LEU A 88 -7.11 -8.90 -14.82
CA LEU A 88 -8.25 -9.78 -14.60
C LEU A 88 -9.51 -9.13 -15.17
N LYS A 89 -10.31 -9.89 -15.92
CA LYS A 89 -11.57 -9.40 -16.48
C LYS A 89 -12.51 -9.00 -15.33
N PRO A 90 -13.27 -7.88 -15.45
CA PRO A 90 -14.24 -7.45 -14.43
C PRO A 90 -15.23 -8.54 -13.99
N GLU A 91 -15.51 -9.51 -14.86
CA GLU A 91 -16.38 -10.66 -14.60
C GLU A 91 -15.81 -11.67 -13.58
N GLN A 92 -14.48 -11.68 -13.38
CA GLN A 92 -13.80 -12.56 -12.43
C GLN A 92 -13.62 -11.95 -11.04
N ILE A 93 -13.91 -10.66 -10.88
CA ILE A 93 -13.88 -9.99 -9.58
C ILE A 93 -15.24 -10.20 -8.96
N ALA A 94 -15.31 -11.12 -8.00
CA ALA A 94 -16.57 -11.41 -7.35
C ALA A 94 -17.00 -10.21 -6.51
N LYS A 95 -18.32 -9.99 -6.36
CA LYS A 95 -18.86 -9.06 -5.35
C LYS A 95 -18.34 -9.39 -3.95
N GLU A 96 -18.01 -10.65 -3.72
CA GLU A 96 -17.39 -11.19 -2.51
C GLU A 96 -16.02 -10.55 -2.26
N ASP A 97 -15.15 -10.45 -3.27
CA ASP A 97 -13.84 -9.82 -3.14
C ASP A 97 -13.95 -8.37 -2.67
N ASN A 98 -14.83 -7.56 -3.28
CA ASN A 98 -15.02 -6.17 -2.84
C ASN A 98 -15.58 -6.08 -1.41
N THR A 99 -16.44 -7.01 -1.02
CA THR A 99 -17.00 -7.04 0.35
C THR A 99 -15.90 -7.31 1.36
N GLU A 100 -14.99 -8.22 1.04
CA GLU A 100 -13.83 -8.53 1.86
C GLU A 100 -12.87 -7.34 1.97
N LEU A 101 -12.54 -6.69 0.86
CA LEU A 101 -11.69 -5.49 0.87
C LEU A 101 -12.31 -4.36 1.71
N LYS A 102 -13.63 -4.14 1.61
CA LYS A 102 -14.35 -3.18 2.45
C LYS A 102 -14.32 -3.55 3.93
N SER A 103 -14.43 -4.84 4.25
CA SER A 103 -14.33 -5.32 5.63
C SER A 103 -12.95 -5.00 6.21
N GLN A 104 -11.88 -5.30 5.47
CA GLN A 104 -10.51 -4.93 5.86
C GLN A 104 -10.36 -3.42 6.08
N LEU A 105 -10.86 -2.59 5.14
CA LEU A 105 -10.82 -1.14 5.29
C LEU A 105 -11.54 -0.66 6.54
N ASN A 106 -12.74 -1.19 6.83
CA ASN A 106 -13.48 -0.83 8.04
C ASN A 106 -12.72 -1.25 9.31
N ASN A 107 -12.00 -2.38 9.29
CA ASN A 107 -11.19 -2.80 10.43
C ASN A 107 -9.98 -1.87 10.65
N ILE A 108 -9.23 -1.59 9.57
CA ILE A 108 -8.06 -0.70 9.58
C ILE A 108 -8.43 0.71 10.05
N PHE A 109 -9.56 1.22 9.55
CA PHE A 109 -10.05 2.57 9.81
C PHE A 109 -11.17 2.64 10.86
N SER A 110 -11.30 1.62 11.72
CA SER A 110 -12.32 1.56 12.78
C SER A 110 -12.28 2.77 13.73
N ALA A 111 -11.09 3.32 13.98
CA ALA A 111 -10.88 4.53 14.78
C ALA A 111 -11.22 5.85 14.03
N TYR A 112 -11.65 5.78 12.77
CA TYR A 112 -11.93 6.92 11.90
C TYR A 112 -13.36 6.90 11.35
N PRO A 113 -14.37 7.29 12.15
CA PRO A 113 -15.78 7.23 11.73
C PRO A 113 -16.09 7.99 10.44
N SER A 114 -15.34 9.06 10.15
CA SER A 114 -15.49 9.85 8.93
C SER A 114 -15.13 9.09 7.64
N ALA A 115 -14.38 7.98 7.73
CA ALA A 115 -14.02 7.15 6.58
C ALA A 115 -15.14 6.20 6.16
N LYS A 116 -15.95 5.73 7.12
CA LYS A 116 -16.97 4.69 6.90
C LYS A 116 -17.97 5.00 5.78
N PRO A 117 -18.59 6.20 5.70
CA PRO A 117 -19.55 6.52 4.65
C PRO A 117 -18.99 6.43 3.23
N PHE A 118 -17.68 6.67 3.09
CA PHE A 118 -16.98 6.56 1.81
C PHE A 118 -16.67 5.09 1.50
N ILE A 119 -16.14 4.33 2.46
CA ILE A 119 -15.85 2.89 2.30
C ILE A 119 -17.11 2.13 1.88
N ASP A 120 -18.26 2.43 2.49
CA ASP A 120 -19.52 1.75 2.17
C ASP A 120 -19.93 1.98 0.69
N ARG A 121 -19.59 3.14 0.11
CA ARG A 121 -19.87 3.50 -1.30
C ARG A 121 -18.81 3.02 -2.29
N PHE A 122 -17.64 2.57 -1.85
CA PHE A 122 -16.55 2.21 -2.75
C PHE A 122 -16.89 1.04 -3.67
N GLY A 123 -16.46 1.13 -4.92
CA GLY A 123 -16.34 -0.03 -5.78
C GLY A 123 -15.08 -0.82 -5.46
N PHE A 124 -14.90 -1.96 -6.12
CA PHE A 124 -13.70 -2.78 -5.98
C PHE A 124 -12.41 -1.96 -6.20
N GLU A 125 -12.40 -1.12 -7.25
CA GLU A 125 -11.24 -0.31 -7.61
C GLU A 125 -10.81 0.64 -6.50
N GLN A 126 -11.76 1.38 -5.90
CA GLN A 126 -11.49 2.32 -4.83
C GLN A 126 -11.01 1.59 -3.57
N SER A 127 -11.62 0.43 -3.26
CA SER A 127 -11.23 -0.40 -2.12
C SER A 127 -9.80 -0.93 -2.29
N ALA A 128 -9.50 -1.53 -3.46
CA ALA A 128 -8.20 -2.09 -3.79
C ALA A 128 -7.10 -1.01 -3.84
N TYR A 129 -7.40 0.16 -4.42
CA TYR A 129 -6.49 1.31 -4.42
C TYR A 129 -6.14 1.76 -3.01
N THR A 130 -7.17 1.97 -2.18
CA THR A 130 -6.99 2.47 -0.81
C THR A 130 -6.16 1.51 0.03
N LEU A 131 -6.44 0.21 -0.07
CA LEU A 131 -5.63 -0.82 0.61
C LEU A 131 -4.20 -0.88 0.06
N SER A 132 -4.02 -0.74 -1.26
CA SER A 132 -2.69 -0.77 -1.89
C SER A 132 -1.81 0.36 -1.35
N VAL A 133 -2.35 1.58 -1.30
CA VAL A 133 -1.63 2.74 -0.73
C VAL A 133 -1.40 2.53 0.76
N TYR A 134 -2.39 2.04 1.50
CA TYR A 134 -2.25 1.76 2.93
C TYR A 134 -1.11 0.80 3.24
N TYR A 135 -1.06 -0.37 2.60
CA TYR A 135 -0.03 -1.36 2.83
C TYR A 135 1.34 -0.88 2.36
N LEU A 136 1.42 -0.28 1.17
CA LEU A 136 2.66 0.27 0.64
C LEU A 136 3.28 1.28 1.61
N GLU A 137 2.52 2.30 2.00
CA GLU A 137 3.07 3.36 2.85
C GLU A 137 3.31 2.88 4.29
N THR A 138 2.48 1.98 4.81
CA THR A 138 2.73 1.34 6.11
C THR A 138 4.05 0.56 6.11
N PHE A 139 4.27 -0.28 5.09
CA PHE A 139 5.49 -1.06 4.97
C PHE A 139 6.72 -0.20 4.71
N ARG A 140 6.57 0.84 3.89
CA ARG A 140 7.63 1.82 3.62
C ARG A 140 8.06 2.52 4.91
N VAL A 141 7.11 2.99 5.72
CA VAL A 141 7.39 3.63 7.02
C VAL A 141 8.07 2.67 7.99
N CYS A 142 7.59 1.42 8.08
CA CYS A 142 8.11 0.45 9.03
C CYS A 142 9.51 -0.08 8.68
N HIS A 143 9.85 -0.21 7.39
CA HIS A 143 11.04 -0.97 6.96
C HIS A 143 12.07 -0.12 6.22
N SER A 144 11.75 1.13 5.85
CA SER A 144 12.73 2.02 5.25
C SER A 144 13.79 2.44 6.26
N LEU A 145 15.05 2.45 5.83
CA LEU A 145 16.16 3.00 6.59
C LEU A 145 16.25 4.52 6.50
N VAL A 146 15.42 5.13 5.63
CA VAL A 146 15.42 6.57 5.36
C VAL A 146 14.25 7.22 6.12
N PRO A 147 14.49 8.11 7.10
CA PRO A 147 13.43 8.75 7.87
C PRO A 147 12.44 9.56 7.03
N SER A 148 12.90 10.15 5.92
CA SER A 148 12.03 10.89 5.00
C SER A 148 11.09 10.01 4.19
N ALA A 149 11.16 8.68 4.30
CA ALA A 149 10.27 7.78 3.58
C ALA A 149 8.78 7.97 3.95
N PHE A 150 8.49 8.50 5.14
CA PHE A 150 7.12 8.90 5.50
C PHE A 150 6.57 10.01 4.58
N GLN A 151 7.43 10.88 4.03
CA GLN A 151 7.01 12.02 3.19
C GLN A 151 6.31 11.59 1.90
N CYS A 152 6.48 10.33 1.46
CA CYS A 152 5.77 9.77 0.31
C CYS A 152 4.24 9.90 0.42
N ILE A 153 3.69 9.96 1.64
CA ILE A 153 2.25 10.17 1.83
C ILE A 153 1.77 11.52 1.28
N PHE A 154 2.61 12.56 1.34
CA PHE A 154 2.24 13.90 0.89
C PHE A 154 1.95 13.94 -0.61
N SER A 155 2.64 13.11 -1.39
CA SER A 155 2.39 12.99 -2.83
C SER A 155 0.95 12.57 -3.16
N TYR A 156 0.28 11.79 -2.29
CA TYR A 156 -1.14 11.47 -2.47
C TYR A 156 -2.07 12.58 -1.97
N LEU A 157 -1.68 13.32 -0.93
CA LEU A 157 -2.48 14.41 -0.37
C LEU A 157 -2.48 15.65 -1.25
N GLU A 158 -1.41 15.85 -2.01
CA GLU A 158 -1.19 16.93 -2.96
C GLU A 158 -1.66 16.59 -4.38
N ASP A 159 -2.09 15.35 -4.63
CA ASP A 159 -2.55 14.89 -5.95
C ASP A 159 -3.84 15.63 -6.38
N PRO A 160 -3.80 16.46 -7.46
CA PRO A 160 -4.97 17.17 -7.96
C PRO A 160 -6.09 16.23 -8.43
N GLY A 161 -5.74 15.03 -8.91
CA GLY A 161 -6.69 14.02 -9.35
C GLY A 161 -7.51 13.46 -8.19
N LEU A 162 -6.86 13.22 -7.05
CA LEU A 162 -7.54 12.78 -5.82
C LEU A 162 -8.36 13.90 -5.19
N LEU A 163 -7.85 15.13 -5.16
CA LEU A 163 -8.58 16.29 -4.61
C LEU A 163 -9.92 16.56 -5.31
N LYS A 164 -9.99 16.29 -6.62
CA LYS A 164 -11.19 16.48 -7.45
C LYS A 164 -12.06 15.22 -7.56
N ASP A 165 -11.67 14.13 -6.89
CA ASP A 165 -12.38 12.86 -6.96
C ASP A 165 -13.80 12.93 -6.35
N LYS A 166 -14.75 12.30 -7.04
CA LYS A 166 -16.16 12.26 -6.62
C LYS A 166 -16.47 11.13 -5.64
N TYR A 167 -15.60 10.12 -5.55
CA TYR A 167 -15.79 8.95 -4.69
C TYR A 167 -15.31 9.21 -3.25
N GLY A 168 -14.54 10.27 -3.01
CA GLY A 168 -14.02 10.63 -1.69
C GLY A 168 -12.70 9.93 -1.35
N LEU A 169 -11.95 9.49 -2.36
CA LEU A 169 -10.64 8.86 -2.19
C LEU A 169 -9.68 9.74 -1.40
N TRP A 170 -9.68 11.05 -1.63
CA TRP A 170 -8.82 11.97 -0.89
C TRP A 170 -9.10 11.95 0.62
N THR A 171 -10.37 11.80 1.04
CA THR A 171 -10.72 11.64 2.46
C THR A 171 -10.12 10.37 3.04
N LEU A 172 -10.09 9.28 2.27
CA LEU A 172 -9.42 8.05 2.69
C LEU A 172 -7.90 8.20 2.69
N MET A 173 -7.30 8.92 1.74
CA MET A 173 -5.86 9.19 1.75
C MET A 173 -5.44 9.99 2.99
N LYS A 174 -6.28 10.90 3.48
CA LYS A 174 -6.05 11.55 4.79
C LYS A 174 -6.07 10.54 5.94
N ALA A 175 -7.02 9.61 5.94
CA ALA A 175 -7.10 8.56 6.96
C ALA A 175 -5.88 7.64 6.92
N VAL A 176 -5.46 7.22 5.71
CA VAL A 176 -4.22 6.47 5.48
C VAL A 176 -3.04 7.26 6.02
N GLY A 177 -2.90 8.55 5.67
CA GLY A 177 -1.76 9.34 6.09
C GLY A 177 -1.69 9.56 7.59
N ARG A 178 -2.84 9.69 8.26
CA ARG A 178 -2.88 9.73 9.72
C ARG A 178 -2.42 8.41 10.34
N LYS A 179 -2.89 7.28 9.82
CA LYS A 179 -2.46 5.95 10.27
C LYS A 179 -0.97 5.72 10.05
N SER A 180 -0.45 6.07 8.86
CA SER A 180 0.97 6.01 8.54
C SER A 180 1.80 6.91 9.47
N PHE A 181 1.28 8.07 9.87
CA PHE A 181 1.96 8.96 10.81
C PHE A 181 2.02 8.38 12.22
N GLU A 182 0.92 7.78 12.71
CA GLU A 182 0.90 7.09 14.00
C GLU A 182 1.96 5.96 14.04
N ILE A 183 2.05 5.18 12.96
CA ILE A 183 3.05 4.14 12.78
C ILE A 183 4.46 4.74 12.77
N TYR A 184 4.69 5.80 11.99
CA TYR A 184 5.96 6.50 11.94
C TYR A 184 6.42 6.99 13.31
N VAL A 185 5.55 7.65 14.07
CA VAL A 185 5.86 8.13 15.43
C VAL A 185 6.25 6.95 16.34
N ASN A 186 5.54 5.82 16.25
CA ASN A 186 5.86 4.64 17.04
C ASN A 186 7.22 4.03 16.66
N GLU A 187 7.54 3.94 15.37
CA GLU A 187 8.85 3.46 14.92
C GLU A 187 9.99 4.40 15.33
N MET A 188 9.79 5.71 15.22
CA MET A 188 10.77 6.70 15.66
C MET A 188 11.04 6.59 17.16
N LYS A 189 10.01 6.39 18.00
CA LYS A 189 10.18 6.15 19.44
C LYS A 189 11.02 4.90 19.70
N LYS A 190 10.77 3.80 19.00
CA LYS A 190 11.55 2.56 19.13
C LYS A 190 13.02 2.79 18.77
N MET A 191 13.29 3.50 17.68
CA MET A 191 14.67 3.81 17.26
C MET A 191 15.42 4.66 18.29
N VAL A 192 14.74 5.65 18.90
CA VAL A 192 15.34 6.48 19.96
C VAL A 192 15.69 5.62 21.18
N ILE A 193 14.77 4.78 21.66
CA ILE A 193 14.98 3.89 22.80
C ILE A 193 16.17 2.93 22.55
N LEU A 194 16.27 2.36 21.34
CA LEU A 194 17.38 1.49 20.96
C LEU A 194 18.73 2.21 20.96
N LYS A 195 18.78 3.48 20.51
CA LYS A 195 20.00 4.30 20.57
C LYS A 195 20.44 4.56 22.02
N PHE A 196 19.50 4.85 22.92
CA PHE A 196 19.82 5.04 24.34
C PHE A 196 20.34 3.75 25.00
N ARG A 197 19.72 2.59 24.74
CA ARG A 197 20.20 1.30 25.26
C ARG A 197 21.60 0.93 24.80
N LYS A 198 21.95 1.20 23.54
CA LYS A 198 23.32 0.97 23.02
C LYS A 198 24.36 1.89 23.67
N LYS A 199 23.96 3.08 24.14
CA LYS A 199 24.86 4.06 24.75
C LYS A 199 25.12 3.81 26.24
N THR A 200 24.26 3.06 26.92
CA THR A 200 24.42 2.64 28.32
C THR A 200 25.22 1.33 28.50
N HIS A 201 25.59 0.67 27.40
CA HIS A 201 26.42 -0.54 27.39
C HIS A 201 27.81 -0.31 26.78
N MET A 202 28.21 0.96 26.65
CA MET A 202 29.57 1.43 26.36
C MET A 202 30.06 2.24 27.55
#